data_AF-A0A2V6RKC4-F1
#
_entry.id   AF-A0A2V6RKC4-F1
#
_cell.length_a   1.000
_cell.length_b   1.000
_cell.length_c   1.000
_cell.angle_alpha   90.00
_cell.angle_beta   90.00
_cell.angle_gamma   90.00
#
_symmetry.space_group_name_H-M   'P 1'
#
loop_
_entity.id
_entity.type
_entity.pdbx_description
1 polymer ?
#
loop_
_entity_poly.entity_id
_entity_poly.type
_entity_poly.pdbx_seq_one_letter_code
_entity_poly.pdbx_strand_id
1 'polypeptide(L)' 'MAPPSWGVPAITVPSGFTRDGLPVGLQIAGPWRGEAQGLRAAAAFTAGQPWAPTPPAATD' A
#
# COMPACT_ATOMS: atom_id res chain seq x y z
N MET A 1 24.22 -6.94 -14.33
CA MET A 1 23.24 -7.91 -13.79
C MET A 1 22.26 -7.14 -12.92
N ALA A 2 20.97 -7.13 -13.24
CA ALA A 2 19.98 -6.47 -12.39
C ALA A 2 19.90 -7.20 -11.04
N PRO A 3 19.69 -6.48 -9.92
CA PRO A 3 19.55 -7.12 -8.62
C PRO A 3 18.34 -8.07 -8.62
N PRO A 4 18.35 -9.11 -7.77
CA PRO A 4 17.22 -10.02 -7.66
C PRO A 4 15.94 -9.27 -7.26
N SER A 5 14.81 -9.70 -7.81
CA SER A 5 13.45 -9.30 -7.42
C SER A 5 13.08 -9.59 -5.95
N TRP A 6 13.93 -10.35 -5.23
CA TRP A 6 13.73 -10.85 -3.88
C TRP A 6 14.53 -9.95 -2.92
N GLY A 7 13.90 -9.52 -1.81
CA GLY A 7 14.54 -8.62 -0.85
C GLY A 7 14.44 -7.13 -1.20
N VAL A 8 13.61 -6.76 -2.17
CA VAL A 8 13.23 -5.36 -2.39
C VAL A 8 12.17 -4.93 -1.37
N PRO A 9 12.18 -3.66 -0.92
CA PRO A 9 11.15 -3.16 -0.01
C PRO A 9 9.80 -3.12 -0.71
N ALA A 10 8.76 -3.48 0.02
CA ALA A 10 7.38 -3.33 -0.41
C ALA A 10 6.53 -2.72 0.70
N ILE A 11 5.56 -1.90 0.31
CA ILE A 11 4.59 -1.29 1.23
C ILE A 11 3.17 -1.44 0.65
N THR A 12 2.21 -1.72 1.53
CA THR A 12 0.79 -1.77 1.17
C THR A 12 0.07 -0.57 1.78
N VAL A 13 -0.69 0.15 0.95
CA VAL A 13 -1.54 1.27 1.37
C VAL A 13 -3.01 1.00 1.01
N PRO A 14 -3.98 1.56 1.75
CA PRO A 14 -5.38 1.44 1.36
C PRO A 14 -5.62 2.12 0.01
N SER A 15 -6.39 1.47 -0.85
CA SER A 15 -6.72 1.91 -2.21
C SER A 15 -8.21 1.75 -2.55
N GLY A 16 -9.05 1.61 -1.53
CA GLY A 16 -10.49 1.82 -1.66
C GLY A 16 -11.30 0.67 -1.11
N PHE A 17 -12.52 0.59 -1.62
CA PHE A 17 -13.43 -0.50 -1.35
C PHE A 17 -13.93 -1.07 -2.67
N THR A 18 -14.16 -2.38 -2.67
CA THR A 18 -14.93 -3.04 -3.72
C THR A 18 -16.38 -2.56 -3.68
N ARG A 19 -17.18 -2.95 -4.70
CA ARG A 19 -18.63 -2.63 -4.73
C ARG A 19 -19.39 -3.22 -3.54
N ASP A 20 -18.92 -4.33 -3.00
CA ASP A 20 -19.51 -5.02 -1.85
C ASP A 20 -18.96 -4.48 -0.51
N GLY A 21 -18.21 -3.38 -0.53
CA GLY A 21 -17.69 -2.74 0.69
C GLY A 21 -16.46 -3.42 1.30
N LEU A 22 -15.80 -4.36 0.60
CA LEU A 22 -14.56 -4.97 1.08
C LEU A 22 -13.35 -4.06 0.82
N PRO A 23 -12.42 -3.90 1.78
CA PRO A 23 -11.24 -3.05 1.61
C PRO A 23 -10.28 -3.59 0.54
N VAL A 24 -9.71 -2.68 -0.24
CA VAL A 24 -8.71 -2.96 -1.29
C VAL A 24 -7.38 -2.32 -0.91
N GLY A 25 -6.28 -3.08 -1.04
CA GLY A 25 -4.91 -2.59 -0.84
C GLY A 25 -4.15 -2.43 -2.15
N LEU A 26 -3.33 -1.39 -2.27
CA LEU A 26 -2.34 -1.21 -3.32
C LEU A 26 -0.95 -1.57 -2.78
N GLN A 27 -0.25 -2.48 -3.44
CA GLN A 27 1.12 -2.85 -3.12
C GLN A 27 2.12 -2.11 -4.02
N ILE A 28 3.09 -1.45 -3.40
CA ILE A 28 4.14 -0.70 -4.06
C ILE A 28 5.47 -1.38 -3.76
N ALA A 29 6.15 -1.90 -4.77
CA ALA A 29 7.50 -2.46 -4.65
C ALA A 29 8.53 -1.42 -5.13
N GLY A 30 9.55 -1.15 -4.30
CA GLY A 30 10.65 -0.25 -4.62
C GLY A 30 11.88 -0.96 -5.19
N PRO A 31 12.93 -0.22 -5.57
CA PRO A 31 14.23 -0.82 -5.86
C PRO A 31 14.91 -1.30 -4.57
N TRP A 32 15.97 -2.11 -4.69
CA TRP A 32 16.81 -2.51 -3.57
C TRP A 32 17.31 -1.28 -2.77
N ARG A 33 17.15 -1.30 -1.44
CA ARG A 33 17.40 -0.15 -0.53
C ARG A 33 16.62 1.12 -0.89
N GLY A 34 15.43 0.95 -1.46
CA GLY A 34 14.54 2.01 -1.92
C GLY A 34 13.44 2.42 -0.94
N GLU A 35 13.59 2.17 0.36
CA GLU A 35 12.55 2.38 1.38
C GLU A 35 12.00 3.81 1.36
N ALA A 36 12.90 4.81 1.29
CA ALA A 36 12.51 6.22 1.22
C ALA A 36 11.73 6.56 -0.06
N GLN A 37 11.98 5.84 -1.17
CA GLN A 37 11.20 6.01 -2.39
C GLN A 37 9.81 5.37 -2.25
N GLY A 38 9.74 4.16 -1.71
CA GLY A 38 8.48 3.47 -1.43
C GLY A 38 7.57 4.28 -0.48
N LEU A 39 8.13 4.82 0.60
CA LEU A 39 7.39 5.66 1.55
C LEU A 39 6.89 6.97 0.91
N ARG A 40 7.71 7.62 0.07
CA ARG A 40 7.27 8.83 -0.66
C ARG A 40 6.17 8.53 -1.65
N ALA A 41 6.24 7.42 -2.37
CA ALA A 41 5.19 6.98 -3.28
C ALA A 41 3.89 6.66 -2.52
N ALA A 42 3.99 5.95 -1.40
CA ALA A 42 2.84 5.68 -0.51
C ALA A 42 2.20 6.97 0.00
N ALA A 43 3.00 7.93 0.49
CA ALA A 43 2.51 9.21 0.98
C ALA A 43 1.87 10.06 -0.13
N ALA A 44 2.46 10.09 -1.33
CA ALA A 44 1.89 10.79 -2.48
C ALA A 44 0.56 10.17 -2.91
N PHE A 45 0.45 8.84 -2.89
CA PHE A 45 -0.79 8.13 -3.20
C PHE A 45 -1.91 8.41 -2.18
N THR A 46 -1.60 8.37 -0.89
CA THR A 46 -2.59 8.60 0.16
C THR A 46 -2.93 10.07 0.39
N ALA A 47 -2.10 11.02 -0.07
CA ALA A 47 -2.39 12.45 0.04
C ALA A 47 -3.66 12.87 -0.74
N GLY A 48 -4.02 12.15 -1.80
CA GLY A 48 -5.19 12.47 -2.63
C GLY A 48 -6.54 12.06 -2.02
N GLN A 49 -6.54 11.14 -1.06
CA GLN A 49 -7.75 10.62 -0.39
C GLN A 49 -7.35 10.10 0.99
N PRO A 50 -7.91 10.60 2.11
CA PRO A 50 -7.73 9.96 3.40
C PRO A 50 -8.63 8.72 3.44
N TRP A 51 -8.08 7.58 3.02
CA TRP A 51 -8.73 6.28 2.97
C TRP A 51 -8.96 5.68 4.38
N ALA A 52 -9.53 6.45 5.30
CA ALA A 52 -9.83 5.98 6.65
C ALA A 52 -10.80 4.80 6.54
N PRO A 53 -10.35 3.56 6.80
CA PRO A 53 -11.29 2.45 6.77
C PRO A 53 -12.24 2.63 7.94
N THR A 54 -13.53 2.44 7.70
CA THR A 54 -14.41 2.01 8.79
C THR A 54 -13.81 0.70 9.31
N PRO A 55 -13.46 0.59 10.61
CA PRO A 55 -13.00 -0.68 11.14
C PRO A 55 -14.01 -1.76 10.78
N PRO A 56 -13.57 -2.99 10.45
CA PRO A 56 -14.52 -4.08 10.24
C PRO A 56 -15.41 -4.17 11.49
N ALA A 57 -16.71 -4.42 11.29
CA ALA A 57 -17.58 -4.75 12.40
C ALA A 57 -16.92 -5.92 13.15
N ALA A 58 -16.72 -5.77 14.46
CA ALA A 58 -16.10 -6.82 15.25
C ALA A 58 -16.94 -8.10 15.06
N THR A 59 -16.30 -9.16 14.56
CA THR A 59 -16.90 -10.47 14.51
C THR A 59 -16.90 -11.02 15.95
N ASP A 60 -18.07 -11.41 16.46
CA ASP A 60 -18.20 -12.17 17.71
C ASP A 60 -17.52 -13.54 17.64
#